data_AF-A0A954YWV5-F1
#
_entry.id   AF-A0A954YWV5-F1
#
_cell.length_a   1.000
_cell.length_b   1.000
_cell.length_c   1.000
_cell.angle_alpha   90.00
_cell.angle_beta   90.00
_cell.angle_gamma   90.00
#
_symmetry.space_group_name_H-M   'P 1'
#
loop_
_entity.id
_entity.type
_entity.pdbx_description
1 polymer ?
#
loop_
_entity_poly.entity_id
_entity_poly.type
_entity_poly.pdbx_seq_one_letter_code
_entity_poly.pdbx_strand_id
1 'polypeptide(L)'
;MRAKGITNLVRLDNHAAVLPITYLLRDDDRSVRILAAQALGKFADRRAVEPLIAALFEEKFWDVRDEIVEALRLIGDPAAVNELILLLENDKDDLSLKQFTAWALKKFGWEQLSGEQQASVCILRDEWDGIVPLGGAAVKPLVNAVRNGTQHVRRVAAESLGKIGDQAAVSALVQLLDDEDSGVRKASAEIVEQVAKERDDAKLQTKALIALERWGAISSIGPGAFDVVFEASQSRDLAVRQQAIRALGLISGSRSISALMKYVRSSDVLIRRAAAEGLERAKNPTATSILVSTLGDEDAEVRHSAARALKRIEWKPANRAEHIALAVAGKEWMEAAKLGKEAVAPLMQAFMDASQRPKVMAALVELG
;
A
#
# COMPACT_ATOMS: atom_id res chain seq x y z
N MET A 1 -22.24 -40.09 32.14
CA MET A 1 -21.77 -40.41 33.51
C MET A 1 -20.58 -39.55 33.94
N ARG A 2 -19.58 -39.34 33.08
CA ARG A 2 -18.37 -38.55 33.39
C ARG A 2 -18.64 -37.10 33.84
N ALA A 3 -19.49 -36.35 33.12
CA ALA A 3 -19.90 -34.99 33.49
C ALA A 3 -20.53 -34.86 34.90
N LYS A 4 -21.42 -35.79 35.27
CA LYS A 4 -22.01 -35.85 36.62
C LYS A 4 -20.96 -36.19 37.69
N GLY A 5 -19.99 -37.05 37.34
CA GLY A 5 -18.84 -37.37 38.19
C GLY A 5 -17.99 -36.15 38.52
N ILE A 6 -17.60 -35.35 37.50
CA ILE A 6 -16.85 -34.11 37.69
C ILE A 6 -17.61 -33.15 38.62
N THR A 7 -18.90 -32.95 38.36
CA THR A 7 -19.73 -32.04 39.16
C THR A 7 -19.77 -32.44 40.64
N ASN A 8 -19.84 -33.74 40.92
CA ASN A 8 -19.82 -34.26 42.28
C ASN A 8 -18.45 -34.09 42.96
N LEU A 9 -17.35 -34.28 42.23
CA LEU A 9 -15.99 -34.10 42.76
C LEU A 9 -15.71 -32.64 43.13
N VAL A 10 -16.20 -31.69 42.33
CA VAL A 10 -16.13 -30.24 42.64
C VAL A 10 -16.94 -29.90 43.89
N ARG A 11 -18.17 -30.44 44.01
CA ARG A 11 -19.01 -30.21 45.20
C ARG A 11 -18.41 -30.72 46.50
N LEU A 12 -17.60 -31.78 46.41
CA LEU A 12 -16.94 -32.41 47.56
C LEU A 12 -15.54 -31.83 47.85
N ASP A 13 -15.11 -30.83 47.08
CA ASP A 13 -13.78 -30.20 47.18
C ASP A 13 -12.61 -31.20 47.21
N ASN A 14 -12.73 -32.26 46.40
CA ASN A 14 -11.77 -33.37 46.45
C ASN A 14 -10.54 -33.11 45.57
N HIS A 15 -9.53 -32.44 46.13
CA HIS A 15 -8.26 -32.15 45.46
C HIS A 15 -7.45 -33.38 45.04
N ALA A 16 -7.75 -34.59 45.54
CA ALA A 16 -7.14 -35.82 45.03
C ALA A 16 -7.57 -36.12 43.59
N ALA A 17 -8.68 -35.54 43.14
CA ALA A 17 -9.21 -35.71 41.79
C ALA A 17 -8.56 -34.80 40.74
N VAL A 18 -7.65 -33.88 41.12
CA VAL A 18 -6.97 -32.97 40.18
C VAL A 18 -6.29 -33.75 39.06
N LEU A 19 -5.42 -34.70 39.36
CA LEU A 19 -4.70 -35.49 38.34
C LEU A 19 -5.64 -36.39 37.51
N PRO A 20 -6.63 -37.10 38.08
CA PRO A 20 -7.63 -37.79 37.26
C PRO A 20 -8.41 -36.90 36.30
N ILE A 21 -8.73 -35.66 36.69
CA ILE A 21 -9.53 -34.74 35.86
C ILE A 21 -8.72 -34.15 34.71
N THR A 22 -7.38 -34.04 34.83
CA THR A 22 -6.56 -33.54 33.71
C THR A 22 -6.65 -34.44 32.47
N TYR A 23 -6.86 -35.74 32.63
CA TYR A 23 -7.11 -36.65 31.50
C TYR A 23 -8.42 -36.33 30.75
N LEU A 24 -9.41 -35.74 31.44
CA LEU A 24 -10.69 -35.37 30.85
C LEU A 24 -10.62 -34.08 30.01
N LEU A 25 -9.50 -33.35 30.05
CA LEU A 25 -9.22 -32.24 29.15
C LEU A 25 -9.05 -32.68 27.69
N ARG A 26 -8.90 -33.98 27.43
CA ARG A 26 -8.82 -34.58 26.09
C ARG A 26 -10.01 -35.49 25.76
N ASP A 27 -11.11 -35.39 26.52
CA ASP A 27 -12.31 -36.19 26.25
C ASP A 27 -12.93 -35.82 24.88
N ASP A 28 -13.47 -36.82 24.19
CA ASP A 28 -14.15 -36.61 22.90
C ASP A 28 -15.33 -35.65 23.02
N ASP A 29 -16.02 -35.65 24.17
CA ASP A 29 -17.13 -34.75 24.45
C ASP A 29 -16.63 -33.38 24.91
N ARG A 30 -16.89 -32.36 24.07
CA ARG A 30 -16.61 -30.94 24.35
C ARG A 30 -17.15 -30.49 25.72
N SER A 31 -18.34 -30.96 26.11
CA SER A 31 -18.97 -30.61 27.38
C SER A 31 -18.18 -31.17 28.56
N VAL A 32 -17.58 -32.35 28.40
CA VAL A 32 -16.73 -32.97 29.43
C VAL A 32 -15.42 -32.20 29.59
N ARG A 33 -14.82 -31.74 28.48
CA ARG A 33 -13.61 -30.91 28.53
C ARG A 33 -13.83 -29.57 29.23
N ILE A 34 -14.94 -28.89 28.95
CA ILE A 34 -15.34 -27.65 29.64
C ILE A 34 -15.50 -27.89 31.14
N LEU A 35 -16.24 -28.94 31.53
CA LEU A 35 -16.44 -29.26 32.95
C LEU A 35 -15.12 -29.63 33.64
N ALA A 36 -14.21 -30.31 32.95
CA ALA A 36 -12.89 -30.63 33.47
C ALA A 36 -12.07 -29.36 33.74
N ALA A 37 -12.01 -28.43 32.79
CA ALA A 37 -11.35 -27.13 32.97
C ALA A 37 -11.96 -26.34 34.14
N GLN A 38 -13.30 -26.22 34.20
CA GLN A 38 -14.01 -25.57 35.31
C GLN A 38 -13.66 -26.16 36.67
N ALA A 39 -13.60 -27.48 36.76
CA ALA A 39 -13.27 -28.18 38.00
C ALA A 39 -11.82 -27.90 38.43
N LEU A 40 -10.87 -27.97 37.50
CA LEU A 40 -9.45 -27.70 37.78
C LEU A 40 -9.23 -26.25 38.21
N GLY A 41 -9.90 -25.30 37.58
CA GLY A 41 -9.87 -23.89 37.98
C GLY A 41 -10.39 -23.66 39.40
N LYS A 42 -11.51 -24.28 39.75
CA LYS A 42 -12.10 -24.20 41.10
C LYS A 42 -11.21 -24.80 42.18
N PHE A 43 -10.48 -25.85 41.86
CA PHE A 43 -9.50 -26.42 42.80
C PHE A 43 -8.27 -25.54 43.00
N ALA A 44 -8.01 -24.57 42.11
CA ALA A 44 -6.88 -23.64 42.20
C ALA A 44 -5.54 -24.35 42.48
N ASP A 45 -5.35 -25.55 41.93
CA ASP A 45 -4.20 -26.41 42.21
C ASP A 45 -3.15 -26.28 41.10
N ARG A 46 -1.92 -25.89 41.47
CA ARG A 46 -0.79 -25.72 40.55
C ARG A 46 -0.51 -26.96 39.70
N ARG A 47 -0.81 -28.18 40.19
CA ARG A 47 -0.62 -29.42 39.42
C ARG A 47 -1.45 -29.49 38.14
N ALA A 48 -2.49 -28.65 38.02
CA ALA A 48 -3.31 -28.57 36.82
C ALA A 48 -2.72 -27.64 35.74
N VAL A 49 -1.73 -26.81 36.05
CA VAL A 49 -1.22 -25.76 35.14
C VAL A 49 -0.63 -26.34 33.86
N GLU A 50 0.34 -27.26 33.96
CA GLU A 50 0.95 -27.87 32.78
C GLU A 50 -0.05 -28.66 31.92
N PRO A 51 -0.94 -29.50 32.48
CA PRO A 51 -1.97 -30.16 31.68
C PRO A 51 -2.97 -29.22 31.01
N LEU A 52 -3.36 -28.12 31.68
CA LEU A 52 -4.26 -27.11 31.11
C LEU A 52 -3.58 -26.38 29.94
N ILE A 53 -2.31 -26.02 30.07
CA ILE A 53 -1.50 -25.44 28.99
C ILE A 53 -1.42 -26.41 27.80
N ALA A 54 -1.08 -27.68 28.04
CA ALA A 54 -1.00 -28.67 26.98
C ALA A 54 -2.35 -28.86 26.26
N ALA A 55 -3.44 -28.92 27.02
CA ALA A 55 -4.80 -29.00 26.47
C ALA A 55 -5.17 -27.75 25.66
N LEU A 56 -4.74 -26.56 26.10
CA LEU A 56 -5.00 -25.31 25.40
C LEU A 56 -4.46 -25.33 23.96
N PHE A 57 -3.26 -25.88 23.77
CA PHE A 57 -2.59 -25.95 22.47
C PHE A 57 -3.23 -26.94 21.50
N GLU A 58 -3.75 -28.05 22.01
CA GLU A 58 -4.38 -29.09 21.19
C GLU A 58 -5.87 -28.79 20.92
N GLU A 59 -6.48 -27.93 21.72
CA GLU A 59 -7.90 -27.63 21.65
C GLU A 59 -8.25 -26.83 20.38
N LYS A 60 -9.37 -27.20 19.75
CA LYS A 60 -9.84 -26.62 18.49
C LYS A 60 -11.03 -25.68 18.68
N PHE A 61 -11.77 -25.83 19.78
CA PHE A 61 -12.98 -25.08 20.04
C PHE A 61 -12.71 -23.88 20.96
N TRP A 62 -13.14 -22.70 20.53
CA TRP A 62 -12.92 -21.43 21.22
C TRP A 62 -13.42 -21.40 22.67
N ASP A 63 -14.63 -21.89 22.92
CA ASP A 63 -15.23 -21.90 24.26
C ASP A 63 -14.49 -22.80 25.25
N VAL A 64 -13.94 -23.94 24.78
CA VAL A 64 -13.12 -24.80 25.63
C VAL A 64 -11.80 -24.11 25.94
N ARG A 65 -11.18 -23.44 24.96
CA ARG A 65 -9.97 -22.63 25.20
C ARG A 65 -10.22 -21.52 26.22
N ASP A 66 -11.33 -20.79 26.09
CA ASP A 66 -11.75 -19.75 27.04
C ASP A 66 -11.88 -20.31 28.46
N GLU A 67 -12.54 -21.46 28.62
CA GLU A 67 -12.69 -22.12 29.91
C GLU A 67 -11.35 -22.60 30.49
N ILE A 68 -10.45 -23.14 29.66
CA ILE A 68 -9.09 -23.51 30.09
C ILE A 68 -8.31 -22.28 30.57
N VAL A 69 -8.44 -21.14 29.89
CA VAL A 69 -7.82 -19.88 30.33
C VAL A 69 -8.43 -19.35 31.61
N GLU A 70 -9.75 -19.44 31.78
CA GLU A 70 -10.40 -19.09 33.05
C GLU A 70 -9.90 -19.97 34.18
N ALA A 71 -9.72 -21.27 33.94
CA ALA A 71 -9.14 -22.18 34.91
C ALA A 71 -7.71 -21.78 35.29
N LEU A 72 -6.84 -21.50 34.31
CA LEU A 72 -5.48 -21.02 34.54
C LEU A 72 -5.46 -19.68 35.32
N ARG A 73 -6.41 -18.78 35.03
CA ARG A 73 -6.58 -17.50 35.72
C ARG A 73 -6.97 -17.68 37.18
N LEU A 74 -7.88 -18.60 37.48
CA LEU A 74 -8.30 -18.92 38.84
C LEU A 74 -7.17 -19.57 39.65
N ILE A 75 -6.32 -20.38 39.01
CA ILE A 75 -5.13 -20.94 39.66
C ILE A 75 -4.11 -19.84 39.98
N GLY A 76 -3.96 -18.84 39.10
CA GLY A 76 -3.11 -17.67 39.35
C GLY A 76 -1.60 -17.96 39.35
N ASP A 77 -1.18 -19.07 38.73
CA ASP A 77 0.23 -19.45 38.67
C ASP A 77 1.00 -18.61 37.62
N PRO A 78 2.11 -17.94 38.00
CA PRO A 78 2.92 -17.18 37.05
C PRO A 78 3.48 -18.01 35.89
N ALA A 79 3.65 -19.33 36.06
CA ALA A 79 4.09 -20.21 34.99
C ALA A 79 3.14 -20.20 33.79
N ALA A 80 1.83 -20.01 34.02
CA ALA A 80 0.85 -19.90 32.94
C ALA A 80 1.08 -18.63 32.10
N VAL A 81 1.36 -17.50 32.74
CA VAL A 81 1.63 -16.23 32.04
C VAL A 81 2.92 -16.32 31.22
N ASN A 82 3.98 -16.89 31.80
CA ASN A 82 5.25 -17.06 31.10
C ASN A 82 5.11 -17.92 29.84
N GLU A 83 4.35 -19.01 29.91
CA GLU A 83 4.15 -19.88 28.75
C GLU A 83 3.31 -19.19 27.66
N LEU A 84 2.29 -18.43 28.04
CA LEU A 84 1.51 -17.61 27.10
C LEU A 84 2.37 -16.55 26.42
N ILE A 85 3.34 -15.95 27.12
CA ILE A 85 4.31 -15.02 26.53
C ILE A 85 5.21 -15.73 25.51
N LEU A 86 5.75 -16.90 25.84
CA LEU A 86 6.60 -17.67 24.93
C LEU A 86 5.88 -18.01 23.62
N LEU A 87 4.59 -18.31 23.70
CA LEU A 87 3.75 -18.58 22.53
C LEU A 87 3.54 -17.33 21.66
N LEU A 88 3.35 -16.17 22.30
CA LEU A 88 3.19 -14.90 21.60
C LEU A 88 4.43 -14.59 20.73
N GLU A 89 5.61 -14.90 21.25
CA GLU A 89 6.91 -14.63 20.65
C GLU A 89 7.33 -15.68 19.60
N ASN A 90 6.66 -16.84 19.54
CA ASN A 90 7.00 -17.91 18.60
C ASN A 90 6.40 -17.67 17.21
N ASP A 91 7.24 -17.43 16.21
CA ASP A 91 6.81 -17.13 14.84
C ASP A 91 6.10 -18.28 14.10
N LYS A 92 6.20 -19.53 14.58
CA LYS A 92 5.63 -20.70 13.90
C LYS A 92 4.15 -20.94 14.20
N ASP A 93 3.61 -20.28 15.21
CA ASP A 93 2.25 -20.56 15.68
C ASP A 93 1.20 -19.84 14.83
N ASP A 94 0.06 -20.52 14.61
CA ASP A 94 -1.05 -19.97 13.82
C ASP A 94 -1.62 -18.70 14.47
N LEU A 95 -2.01 -17.74 13.62
CA LEU A 95 -2.57 -16.44 14.01
C LEU A 95 -3.75 -16.60 14.97
N SER A 96 -4.61 -17.59 14.74
CA SER A 96 -5.77 -17.89 15.60
C SER A 96 -5.34 -18.18 17.05
N LEU A 97 -4.26 -18.92 17.23
CA LEU A 97 -3.72 -19.25 18.54
C LEU A 97 -3.07 -18.01 19.19
N LYS A 98 -2.33 -17.21 18.41
CA LYS A 98 -1.75 -15.94 18.89
C LYS A 98 -2.82 -14.93 19.34
N GLN A 99 -3.90 -14.78 18.58
CA GLN A 99 -5.03 -13.91 18.93
C GLN A 99 -5.70 -14.35 20.24
N PHE A 100 -5.88 -15.66 20.40
CA PHE A 100 -6.40 -16.22 21.64
C PHE A 100 -5.46 -15.96 22.82
N THR A 101 -4.16 -16.17 22.65
CA THR A 101 -3.16 -15.91 23.69
C THR A 101 -3.08 -14.44 24.09
N ALA A 102 -3.16 -13.52 23.12
CA ALA A 102 -3.27 -12.10 23.40
C ALA A 102 -4.55 -11.77 24.20
N TRP A 103 -5.67 -12.42 23.88
CA TRP A 103 -6.90 -12.32 24.67
C TRP A 103 -6.73 -12.83 26.10
N ALA A 104 -6.06 -13.98 26.28
CA ALA A 104 -5.79 -14.55 27.58
C ALA A 104 -4.90 -13.63 28.43
N LEU A 105 -3.76 -13.18 27.89
CA LEU A 105 -2.80 -12.33 28.59
C LEU A 105 -3.44 -11.05 29.15
N LYS A 106 -4.35 -10.41 28.40
CA LYS A 106 -5.10 -9.25 28.89
C LYS A 106 -5.91 -9.56 30.15
N LYS A 107 -6.50 -10.76 30.23
CA LYS A 107 -7.27 -11.26 31.38
C LYS A 107 -6.39 -11.56 32.61
N PHE A 108 -5.11 -11.88 32.39
CA PHE A 108 -4.12 -12.15 33.45
C PHE A 108 -3.45 -10.90 34.03
N GLY A 109 -3.81 -9.68 33.58
CA GLY A 109 -3.17 -8.45 34.04
C GLY A 109 -1.92 -8.13 33.23
N TRP A 110 -2.11 -7.97 31.91
CA TRP A 110 -1.08 -7.63 30.94
C TRP A 110 -0.32 -6.31 31.21
N GLU A 111 -0.78 -5.49 32.14
CA GLU A 111 -0.13 -4.26 32.58
C GLU A 111 1.28 -4.52 33.15
N GLN A 112 1.56 -5.74 33.60
CA GLN A 112 2.88 -6.16 34.10
C GLN A 112 3.83 -6.62 32.99
N LEU A 113 3.35 -6.76 31.75
CA LEU A 113 4.19 -7.16 30.61
C LEU A 113 5.13 -6.02 30.21
N SER A 114 6.21 -6.38 29.52
CA SER A 114 7.06 -5.38 28.87
C SER A 114 6.30 -4.62 27.78
N GLY A 115 6.72 -3.39 27.46
CA GLY A 115 6.07 -2.59 26.42
C GLY A 115 6.04 -3.29 25.04
N GLU A 116 7.04 -4.11 24.73
CA GLU A 116 7.08 -4.89 23.49
C GLU A 116 5.96 -5.96 23.45
N GLN A 117 5.79 -6.66 24.57
CA GLN A 117 4.74 -7.68 24.73
C GLN A 117 3.35 -7.03 24.75
N GLN A 118 3.20 -5.89 25.42
CA GLN A 118 1.97 -5.10 25.40
C GLN A 118 1.59 -4.68 23.98
N ALA A 119 2.55 -4.17 23.19
CA ALA A 119 2.30 -3.81 21.79
C ALA A 119 1.89 -5.03 20.96
N SER A 120 2.52 -6.18 21.16
CA SER A 120 2.20 -7.42 20.45
C SER A 120 0.78 -7.92 20.77
N VAL A 121 0.37 -7.84 22.04
CA VAL A 121 -0.99 -8.15 22.49
C VAL A 121 -2.01 -7.19 21.84
N CYS A 122 -1.74 -5.89 21.83
CA CYS A 122 -2.59 -4.88 21.19
C CYS A 122 -2.77 -5.14 19.70
N ILE A 123 -1.68 -5.41 18.96
CA ILE A 123 -1.70 -5.66 17.51
C ILE A 123 -2.56 -6.87 17.17
N LEU A 124 -2.38 -7.99 17.87
CA LEU A 124 -3.13 -9.22 17.61
C LEU A 124 -4.63 -9.08 17.88
N ARG A 125 -4.98 -8.17 18.78
CA ARG A 125 -6.37 -7.87 19.14
C ARG A 125 -6.98 -6.74 18.32
N ASP A 126 -6.25 -6.19 17.36
CA ASP A 126 -6.65 -5.02 16.57
C ASP A 126 -6.97 -3.78 17.45
N GLU A 127 -6.29 -3.67 18.61
CA GLU A 127 -6.48 -2.60 19.62
C GLU A 127 -5.36 -1.55 19.51
N TRP A 128 -5.47 -0.60 18.58
CA TRP A 128 -4.35 0.29 18.22
C TRP A 128 -4.14 1.50 19.12
N ASP A 129 -5.16 1.95 19.85
CA ASP A 129 -5.09 3.18 20.66
C ASP A 129 -4.04 3.10 21.78
N GLY A 130 -3.80 1.90 22.30
CA GLY A 130 -2.82 1.65 23.37
C GLY A 130 -1.37 1.53 22.90
N ILE A 131 -1.09 1.56 21.60
CA ILE A 131 0.25 1.25 21.07
C ILE A 131 1.17 2.47 21.06
N VAL A 132 0.68 3.63 20.60
CA VAL A 132 1.50 4.85 20.50
C VAL A 132 2.08 5.28 21.86
N PRO A 133 1.35 5.22 22.99
CA PRO A 133 1.91 5.52 24.31
C PRO A 133 3.09 4.64 24.75
N LEU A 134 3.26 3.44 24.17
CA LEU A 134 4.38 2.54 24.47
C LEU A 134 5.70 3.01 23.85
N GLY A 135 5.66 3.97 22.92
CA GLY A 135 6.83 4.59 22.30
C GLY A 135 7.75 3.58 21.62
N GLY A 136 9.06 3.69 21.85
CA GLY A 136 10.09 2.86 21.23
C GLY A 136 9.90 1.34 21.44
N ALA A 137 9.26 0.92 22.55
CA ALA A 137 9.01 -0.49 22.83
C ALA A 137 8.03 -1.13 21.81
N ALA A 138 7.15 -0.33 21.20
CA ALA A 138 6.22 -0.80 20.17
C ALA A 138 6.86 -0.95 18.78
N VAL A 139 8.06 -0.40 18.55
CA VAL A 139 8.65 -0.31 17.21
C VAL A 139 8.91 -1.70 16.63
N LYS A 140 9.52 -2.62 17.38
CA LYS A 140 9.83 -3.97 16.88
C LYS A 140 8.56 -4.78 16.55
N PRO A 141 7.53 -4.84 17.42
CA PRO A 141 6.25 -5.48 17.09
C PRO A 141 5.56 -4.86 15.87
N LEU A 142 5.56 -3.52 15.77
CA LEU A 142 4.97 -2.82 14.64
C LEU A 142 5.74 -3.08 13.34
N VAL A 143 7.08 -3.12 13.38
CA VAL A 143 7.92 -3.49 12.22
C VAL A 143 7.63 -4.92 11.76
N ASN A 144 7.34 -5.84 12.69
CA ASN A 144 6.89 -7.19 12.33
C ASN A 144 5.50 -7.15 11.66
N ALA A 145 4.57 -6.38 12.23
CA ALA A 145 3.20 -6.24 11.74
C ALA A 145 3.12 -5.62 10.33
N VAL A 146 3.96 -4.62 10.02
CA VAL A 146 4.04 -4.06 8.66
C VAL A 146 4.57 -5.04 7.63
N ARG A 147 5.38 -6.04 8.02
CA ARG A 147 5.94 -7.02 7.09
C ARG A 147 5.01 -8.21 6.85
N ASN A 148 4.39 -8.69 7.92
CA ASN A 148 3.69 -9.98 7.93
C ASN A 148 2.17 -9.87 8.12
N GLY A 149 1.66 -8.66 8.33
CA GLY A 149 0.24 -8.42 8.55
C GLY A 149 -0.62 -8.47 7.29
N THR A 150 -1.93 -8.53 7.50
CA THR A 150 -2.93 -8.26 6.45
C THR A 150 -2.85 -6.81 5.99
N GLN A 151 -3.45 -6.46 4.84
CA GLN A 151 -3.48 -5.07 4.34
C GLN A 151 -3.92 -4.05 5.41
N HIS A 152 -4.91 -4.42 6.25
CA HIS A 152 -5.38 -3.59 7.35
C HIS A 152 -4.33 -3.43 8.43
N VAL A 153 -3.75 -4.54 8.89
CA VAL A 153 -2.70 -4.54 9.92
C VAL A 153 -1.46 -3.77 9.45
N ARG A 154 -1.01 -3.96 8.20
CA ARG A 154 0.15 -3.23 7.65
C ARG A 154 -0.10 -1.73 7.63
N ARG A 155 -1.29 -1.31 7.18
CA ARG A 155 -1.66 0.11 7.11
C ARG A 155 -1.67 0.75 8.51
N VAL A 156 -2.40 0.18 9.46
CA VAL A 156 -2.53 0.77 10.80
C VAL A 156 -1.21 0.67 11.60
N ALA A 157 -0.40 -0.36 11.35
CA ALA A 157 0.95 -0.44 11.91
C ALA A 157 1.87 0.65 11.36
N ALA A 158 1.82 0.94 10.05
CA ALA A 158 2.57 2.05 9.46
C ALA A 158 2.15 3.40 10.03
N GLU A 159 0.83 3.66 10.17
CA GLU A 159 0.29 4.86 10.80
C GLU A 159 0.77 5.00 12.27
N SER A 160 0.76 3.90 13.03
CA SER A 160 1.26 3.87 14.40
C SER A 160 2.77 4.18 14.49
N LEU A 161 3.57 3.59 13.60
CA LEU A 161 5.02 3.89 13.51
C LEU A 161 5.27 5.36 13.19
N GLY A 162 4.47 5.96 12.31
CA GLY A 162 4.54 7.38 12.01
C GLY A 162 4.29 8.28 13.21
N LYS A 163 3.27 7.95 14.02
CA LYS A 163 2.95 8.69 15.25
C LYS A 163 4.04 8.54 16.32
N ILE A 164 4.68 7.37 16.40
CA ILE A 164 5.81 7.13 17.32
C ILE A 164 7.05 7.92 16.88
N GLY A 165 7.30 8.01 15.57
CA GLY A 165 8.40 8.81 15.02
C GLY A 165 9.81 8.22 15.24
N ASP A 166 9.90 6.92 15.52
CA ASP A 166 11.20 6.26 15.74
C ASP A 166 11.97 6.05 14.42
N GLN A 167 13.22 6.50 14.38
CA GLN A 167 14.08 6.41 13.20
C GLN A 167 14.40 4.98 12.79
N ALA A 168 14.37 4.02 13.71
CA ALA A 168 14.58 2.60 13.43
C ALA A 168 13.49 2.02 12.51
N ALA A 169 12.29 2.62 12.50
CA ALA A 169 11.16 2.18 11.69
C ALA A 169 11.27 2.63 10.22
N VAL A 170 12.08 3.65 9.92
CA VAL A 170 12.14 4.28 8.59
C VAL A 170 12.42 3.24 7.51
N SER A 171 13.38 2.34 7.70
CA SER A 171 13.69 1.32 6.69
C SER A 171 12.51 0.40 6.37
N ALA A 172 11.70 0.05 7.38
CA ALA A 172 10.51 -0.77 7.17
C ALA A 172 9.41 0.03 6.44
N LEU A 173 9.25 1.31 6.78
CA LEU A 173 8.33 2.21 6.07
C LEU A 173 8.74 2.40 4.59
N VAL A 174 10.03 2.56 4.29
CA VAL A 174 10.50 2.66 2.90
C VAL A 174 10.15 1.41 2.08
N GLN A 175 10.20 0.21 2.68
CA GLN A 175 9.78 -1.02 1.99
C GLN A 175 8.29 -1.01 1.63
N LEU A 176 7.44 -0.41 2.47
CA LEU A 176 6.00 -0.30 2.21
C LEU A 176 5.63 0.65 1.07
N LEU A 177 6.57 1.45 0.55
CA LEU A 177 6.29 2.28 -0.64
C LEU A 177 6.01 1.45 -1.89
N ASP A 178 6.46 0.19 -1.89
CA ASP A 178 6.26 -0.77 -2.97
C ASP A 178 5.18 -1.82 -2.61
N ASP A 179 4.40 -1.61 -1.53
CA ASP A 179 3.31 -2.51 -1.13
C ASP A 179 2.24 -2.61 -2.23
N GLU A 180 1.63 -3.78 -2.37
CA GLU A 180 0.56 -4.03 -3.33
C GLU A 180 -0.67 -3.14 -3.06
N ASP A 181 -0.97 -2.87 -1.78
CA ASP A 181 -2.12 -2.09 -1.37
C ASP A 181 -1.84 -0.58 -1.39
N SER A 182 -2.71 0.16 -2.07
CA SER A 182 -2.56 1.62 -2.20
C SER A 182 -2.73 2.38 -0.88
N GLY A 183 -3.54 1.86 0.05
CA GLY A 183 -3.73 2.45 1.37
C GLY A 183 -2.48 2.30 2.23
N VAL A 184 -1.84 1.12 2.21
CA VAL A 184 -0.57 0.86 2.89
C VAL A 184 0.54 1.76 2.33
N ARG A 185 0.68 1.85 1.00
CA ARG A 185 1.66 2.75 0.37
C ARG A 185 1.51 4.20 0.85
N LYS A 186 0.28 4.72 0.83
CA LYS A 186 -0.03 6.11 1.22
C LYS A 186 0.28 6.38 2.70
N ALA A 187 -0.13 5.48 3.59
CA ALA A 187 0.14 5.60 5.03
C ALA A 187 1.64 5.68 5.32
N SER A 188 2.46 4.84 4.67
CA SER A 188 3.91 4.91 4.81
C SER A 188 4.51 6.17 4.18
N ALA A 189 4.03 6.54 2.99
CA ALA A 189 4.63 7.58 2.19
C ALA A 189 4.55 8.98 2.82
N GLU A 190 3.52 9.30 3.60
CA GLU A 190 3.45 10.58 4.31
C GLU A 190 4.62 10.74 5.30
N ILE A 191 4.92 9.67 6.04
CA ILE A 191 6.01 9.64 7.03
C ILE A 191 7.36 9.69 6.31
N VAL A 192 7.51 8.88 5.25
CA VAL A 192 8.76 8.83 4.48
C VAL A 192 9.02 10.17 3.77
N GLU A 193 8.00 10.87 3.28
CA GLU A 193 8.14 12.20 2.67
C GLU A 193 8.70 13.20 3.70
N GLN A 194 8.18 13.19 4.93
CA GLN A 194 8.66 14.07 5.99
C GLN A 194 10.12 13.77 6.33
N VAL A 195 10.46 12.50 6.57
CA VAL A 195 11.84 12.08 6.87
C VAL A 195 12.80 12.42 5.74
N ALA A 196 12.37 12.27 4.49
CA ALA A 196 13.18 12.62 3.33
C ALA A 196 13.45 14.13 3.24
N LYS A 197 12.46 14.99 3.56
CA LYS A 197 12.64 16.44 3.62
C LYS A 197 13.62 16.86 4.72
N GLU A 198 13.51 16.25 5.90
CA GLU A 198 14.42 16.52 7.02
C GLU A 198 15.87 16.14 6.71
N ARG A 199 16.06 15.10 5.87
CA ARG A 199 17.38 14.60 5.46
C ARG A 199 17.89 15.17 4.14
N ASP A 200 17.12 16.03 3.47
CA ASP A 200 17.40 16.50 2.10
C ASP A 200 17.64 15.35 1.09
N ASP A 201 16.92 14.23 1.26
CA ASP A 201 17.04 13.05 0.40
C ASP A 201 16.05 13.12 -0.76
N ALA A 202 16.49 13.74 -1.85
CA ALA A 202 15.72 13.89 -3.08
C ALA A 202 15.19 12.55 -3.63
N LYS A 203 15.97 11.47 -3.51
CA LYS A 203 15.61 10.16 -4.05
C LYS A 203 14.46 9.57 -3.25
N LEU A 204 14.58 9.60 -1.93
CA LEU A 204 13.56 9.10 -1.02
C LEU A 204 12.29 9.93 -1.07
N GLN A 205 12.43 11.26 -1.13
CA GLN A 205 11.30 12.17 -1.27
C GLN A 205 10.54 11.89 -2.58
N THR A 206 11.25 11.63 -3.69
CA THR A 206 10.63 11.27 -4.97
C THR A 206 9.84 9.97 -4.86
N LYS A 207 10.40 8.93 -4.23
CA LYS A 207 9.69 7.65 -4.01
C LYS A 207 8.41 7.86 -3.21
N ALA A 208 8.46 8.63 -2.12
CA ALA A 208 7.30 8.94 -1.31
C ALA A 208 6.21 9.69 -2.10
N LEU A 209 6.58 10.71 -2.89
CA LEU A 209 5.63 11.44 -3.72
C LEU A 209 4.96 10.55 -4.79
N ILE A 210 5.69 9.60 -5.37
CA ILE A 210 5.12 8.63 -6.32
C ILE A 210 4.11 7.72 -5.61
N ALA A 211 4.45 7.19 -4.43
CA ALA A 211 3.53 6.37 -3.62
C ALA A 211 2.27 7.13 -3.18
N LEU A 212 2.38 8.44 -2.94
CA LEU A 212 1.25 9.35 -2.67
C LEU A 212 0.48 9.77 -3.93
N GLU A 213 0.94 9.38 -5.12
CA GLU A 213 0.40 9.80 -6.43
C GLU A 213 0.47 11.33 -6.65
N ARG A 214 1.37 12.04 -5.94
CA ARG A 214 1.57 13.49 -5.97
C ARG A 214 2.58 13.92 -7.04
N TRP A 215 2.37 13.48 -8.29
CA TRP A 215 3.29 13.70 -9.41
C TRP A 215 3.65 15.16 -9.67
N GLY A 216 2.73 16.10 -9.43
CA GLY A 216 2.98 17.54 -9.58
C GLY A 216 4.02 18.08 -8.59
N ALA A 217 4.06 17.54 -7.36
CA ALA A 217 5.01 17.99 -6.34
C ALA A 217 6.46 17.57 -6.65
N ILE A 218 6.67 16.58 -7.51
CA ILE A 218 8.01 16.13 -7.91
C ILE A 218 8.77 17.26 -8.64
N SER A 219 8.07 18.24 -9.23
CA SER A 219 8.72 19.38 -9.89
C SER A 219 9.60 20.21 -8.94
N SER A 220 9.27 20.27 -7.64
CA SER A 220 10.07 21.03 -6.67
C SER A 220 11.40 20.35 -6.32
N ILE A 221 11.53 19.05 -6.57
CA ILE A 221 12.78 18.30 -6.41
C ILE A 221 13.72 18.55 -7.61
N GLY A 222 13.14 18.75 -8.80
CA GLY A 222 13.90 19.05 -10.01
C GLY A 222 14.72 17.85 -10.52
N PRO A 223 15.88 18.09 -11.17
CA PRO A 223 16.65 17.04 -11.86
C PRO A 223 17.14 15.88 -10.98
N GLY A 224 17.20 16.06 -9.65
CA GLY A 224 17.56 15.00 -8.70
C GLY A 224 16.55 13.85 -8.65
N ALA A 225 15.30 14.11 -9.05
CA ALA A 225 14.25 13.10 -9.13
C ALA A 225 14.37 12.18 -10.36
N PHE A 226 15.25 12.50 -11.32
CA PHE A 226 15.26 11.85 -12.64
C PHE A 226 15.36 10.33 -12.56
N ASP A 227 16.32 9.78 -11.82
CA ASP A 227 16.57 8.34 -11.83
C ASP A 227 15.34 7.55 -11.32
N VAL A 228 14.66 8.07 -10.29
CA VAL A 228 13.46 7.44 -9.70
C VAL A 228 12.25 7.58 -10.62
N VAL A 229 12.03 8.77 -11.21
CA VAL A 229 10.92 8.98 -12.14
C VAL A 229 11.12 8.16 -13.42
N PHE A 230 12.37 8.02 -13.89
CA PHE A 230 12.70 7.22 -15.07
C PHE A 230 12.57 5.71 -14.83
N GLU A 231 12.82 5.24 -13.61
CA GLU A 231 12.49 3.87 -13.20
C GLU A 231 10.96 3.66 -13.20
N ALA A 232 10.21 4.59 -12.60
CA ALA A 232 8.74 4.53 -12.57
C ALA A 232 8.10 4.61 -13.98
N SER A 233 8.74 5.30 -14.94
CA SER A 233 8.31 5.35 -16.34
C SER A 233 8.49 4.03 -17.10
N GLN A 234 9.01 3.00 -16.43
CA GLN A 234 9.12 1.62 -16.92
C GLN A 234 8.22 0.66 -16.14
N SER A 235 7.39 1.17 -15.23
CA SER A 235 6.48 0.35 -14.43
C SER A 235 5.53 -0.50 -15.30
N ARG A 236 5.20 -1.69 -14.80
CA ARG A 236 4.15 -2.54 -15.39
C ARG A 236 2.76 -1.92 -15.22
N ASP A 237 2.56 -1.19 -14.13
CA ASP A 237 1.35 -0.41 -13.91
C ASP A 237 1.27 0.72 -14.94
N LEU A 238 0.25 0.65 -15.80
CA LEU A 238 0.05 1.60 -16.89
C LEU A 238 -0.18 3.03 -16.39
N ALA A 239 -0.88 3.20 -15.27
CA ALA A 239 -1.17 4.52 -14.70
C ALA A 239 0.11 5.14 -14.14
N VAL A 240 0.88 4.40 -13.34
CA VAL A 240 2.18 4.84 -12.82
C VAL A 240 3.13 5.17 -13.97
N ARG A 241 3.21 4.28 -14.97
CA ARG A 241 4.06 4.47 -16.15
C ARG A 241 3.74 5.76 -16.88
N GLN A 242 2.47 6.01 -17.20
CA GLN A 242 2.05 7.23 -17.90
C GLN A 242 2.33 8.50 -17.09
N GLN A 243 2.01 8.48 -15.78
CA GLN A 243 2.22 9.66 -14.94
C GLN A 243 3.71 9.96 -14.74
N ALA A 244 4.55 8.94 -14.60
CA ALA A 244 5.99 9.09 -14.56
C ALA A 244 6.54 9.72 -15.84
N ILE A 245 6.08 9.26 -17.01
CA ILE A 245 6.47 9.88 -18.30
C ILE A 245 6.08 11.36 -18.33
N ARG A 246 4.86 11.73 -17.93
CA ARG A 246 4.47 13.15 -17.84
C ARG A 246 5.35 13.92 -16.85
N ALA A 247 5.68 13.32 -15.72
CA ALA A 247 6.48 13.92 -14.66
C ALA A 247 7.95 14.16 -15.07
N LEU A 248 8.51 13.37 -16.00
CA LEU A 248 9.81 13.67 -16.62
C LEU A 248 9.81 15.08 -17.24
N GLY A 249 8.67 15.53 -17.77
CA GLY A 249 8.50 16.88 -18.30
C GLY A 249 8.53 17.98 -17.24
N LEU A 250 8.14 17.68 -16.00
CA LEU A 250 8.09 18.63 -14.89
C LEU A 250 9.46 18.85 -14.24
N ILE A 251 10.24 17.78 -14.06
CA ILE A 251 11.55 17.85 -13.41
C ILE A 251 12.62 18.54 -14.26
N SER A 252 12.34 18.73 -15.56
CA SER A 252 13.20 19.39 -16.54
C SER A 252 14.59 18.71 -16.67
N GLY A 253 15.47 19.29 -17.49
CA GLY A 253 16.83 18.78 -17.72
C GLY A 253 16.99 17.93 -18.99
N SER A 254 18.21 17.93 -19.54
CA SER A 254 18.53 17.30 -20.82
C SER A 254 18.24 15.80 -20.86
N ARG A 255 18.50 15.07 -19.76
CA ARG A 255 18.19 13.64 -19.63
C ARG A 255 16.69 13.36 -19.76
N SER A 256 15.86 14.17 -19.12
CA SER A 256 14.40 14.08 -19.18
C SER A 256 13.86 14.34 -20.58
N ILE A 257 14.38 15.37 -21.27
CA ILE A 257 14.00 15.66 -22.66
C ILE A 257 14.37 14.50 -23.58
N SER A 258 15.60 13.98 -23.49
CA SER A 258 16.05 12.85 -24.28
C SER A 258 15.20 11.59 -24.06
N ALA A 259 14.81 11.31 -22.81
CA ALA A 259 13.92 10.20 -22.48
C ALA A 259 12.53 10.40 -23.10
N LEU A 260 11.92 11.59 -22.95
CA LEU A 260 10.63 11.92 -23.54
C LEU A 260 10.64 11.79 -25.07
N MET A 261 11.69 12.27 -25.74
CA MET A 261 11.84 12.13 -27.19
C MET A 261 11.89 10.67 -27.65
N LYS A 262 12.36 9.74 -26.81
CA LYS A 262 12.30 8.31 -27.08
C LYS A 262 10.86 7.78 -26.94
N TYR A 263 10.15 8.17 -25.89
CA TYR A 263 8.77 7.73 -25.64
C TYR A 263 7.75 8.24 -26.67
N VAL A 264 7.98 9.40 -27.29
CA VAL A 264 7.16 9.89 -28.42
C VAL A 264 7.15 8.91 -29.60
N ARG A 265 8.14 8.03 -29.73
CA ARG A 265 8.22 7.01 -30.80
C ARG A 265 7.64 5.65 -30.38
N SER A 266 6.95 5.56 -29.25
CA SER A 266 6.35 4.32 -28.76
C SER A 266 5.25 3.79 -29.69
N SER A 267 5.09 2.48 -29.78
CA SER A 267 3.93 1.87 -30.45
C SER A 267 2.62 2.11 -29.67
N ASP A 268 2.71 2.28 -28.35
CA ASP A 268 1.58 2.55 -27.47
C ASP A 268 1.18 4.04 -27.54
N VAL A 269 -0.05 4.29 -28.00
CA VAL A 269 -0.66 5.62 -28.15
C VAL A 269 -0.66 6.40 -26.83
N LEU A 270 -0.96 5.76 -25.71
CA LEU A 270 -1.03 6.42 -24.41
C LEU A 270 0.36 6.87 -23.94
N ILE A 271 1.39 6.10 -24.29
CA ILE A 271 2.79 6.44 -24.01
C ILE A 271 3.27 7.59 -24.89
N ARG A 272 2.96 7.57 -26.19
CA ARG A 272 3.27 8.70 -27.08
C ARG A 272 2.61 9.99 -26.60
N ARG A 273 1.33 9.91 -26.23
CA ARG A 273 0.57 11.04 -25.69
C ARG A 273 1.18 11.58 -24.41
N ALA A 274 1.45 10.70 -23.42
CA ALA A 274 2.08 11.10 -22.17
C ALA A 274 3.44 11.79 -22.41
N ALA A 275 4.21 11.31 -23.38
CA ALA A 275 5.49 11.90 -23.75
C ALA A 275 5.35 13.29 -24.40
N ALA A 276 4.42 13.45 -25.34
CA ALA A 276 4.12 14.75 -25.95
C ALA A 276 3.63 15.77 -24.90
N GLU A 277 2.75 15.35 -23.99
CA GLU A 277 2.29 16.15 -22.85
C GLU A 277 3.42 16.47 -21.85
N GLY A 278 4.41 15.59 -21.70
CA GLY A 278 5.63 15.84 -20.93
C GLY A 278 6.51 16.91 -21.59
N LEU A 279 6.73 16.81 -22.91
CA LEU A 279 7.48 17.79 -23.69
C LEU A 279 6.81 19.17 -23.68
N GLU A 280 5.48 19.21 -23.75
CA GLU A 280 4.69 20.44 -23.58
C GLU A 280 5.02 21.14 -22.25
N ARG A 281 5.07 20.38 -21.14
CA ARG A 281 5.36 20.92 -19.80
C ARG A 281 6.80 21.39 -19.69
N ALA A 282 7.74 20.69 -20.32
CA ALA A 282 9.16 20.98 -20.22
C ALA A 282 9.59 22.27 -20.95
N LYS A 283 8.76 22.76 -21.89
CA LYS A 283 9.01 24.01 -22.65
C LYS A 283 10.41 24.10 -23.26
N ASN A 284 10.91 22.97 -23.76
CA ASN A 284 12.30 22.88 -24.23
C ASN A 284 12.39 22.83 -25.77
N PRO A 285 13.02 23.82 -26.42
CA PRO A 285 13.15 23.87 -27.88
C PRO A 285 13.93 22.70 -28.51
N THR A 286 14.74 21.95 -27.77
CA THR A 286 15.46 20.77 -28.29
C THR A 286 14.51 19.72 -28.87
N ALA A 287 13.27 19.66 -28.39
CA ALA A 287 12.27 18.72 -28.89
C ALA A 287 11.53 19.20 -30.15
N THR A 288 11.83 20.38 -30.70
CA THR A 288 11.09 20.98 -31.83
C THR A 288 10.95 20.01 -33.01
N SER A 289 12.07 19.46 -33.49
CA SER A 289 12.07 18.59 -34.67
C SER A 289 11.19 17.35 -34.48
N ILE A 290 11.25 16.70 -33.32
CA ILE A 290 10.41 15.52 -33.04
C ILE A 290 8.94 15.91 -32.87
N LEU A 291 8.64 17.05 -32.27
CA LEU A 291 7.28 17.55 -32.10
C LEU A 291 6.65 17.92 -33.45
N VAL A 292 7.41 18.50 -34.38
CA VAL A 292 6.95 18.78 -35.75
C VAL A 292 6.57 17.48 -36.47
N SER A 293 7.38 16.42 -36.39
CA SER A 293 6.99 15.13 -36.96
C SER A 293 5.76 14.51 -36.26
N THR A 294 5.59 14.79 -34.96
CA THR A 294 4.46 14.29 -34.16
C THR A 294 3.13 14.97 -34.51
N LEU A 295 3.15 16.13 -35.20
CA LEU A 295 1.93 16.72 -35.76
C LEU A 295 1.22 15.81 -36.77
N GLY A 296 1.95 14.85 -37.36
CA GLY A 296 1.41 13.83 -38.27
C GLY A 296 1.07 12.50 -37.61
N ASP A 297 1.07 12.39 -36.27
CA ASP A 297 0.73 11.14 -35.58
C ASP A 297 -0.66 10.63 -36.00
N GLU A 298 -0.85 9.31 -36.00
CA GLU A 298 -2.13 8.68 -36.34
C GLU A 298 -3.23 9.06 -35.33
N ASP A 299 -2.86 9.21 -34.06
CA ASP A 299 -3.77 9.54 -32.98
C ASP A 299 -3.98 11.05 -32.83
N ALA A 300 -5.25 11.46 -32.78
CA ALA A 300 -5.63 12.88 -32.72
C ALA A 300 -5.18 13.59 -31.43
N GLU A 301 -5.15 12.89 -30.30
CA GLU A 301 -4.77 13.47 -29.02
C GLU A 301 -3.25 13.59 -28.89
N VAL A 302 -2.48 12.68 -29.51
CA VAL A 302 -1.03 12.82 -29.67
C VAL A 302 -0.70 14.03 -30.53
N ARG A 303 -1.33 14.19 -31.71
CA ARG A 303 -1.20 15.38 -32.56
C ARG A 303 -1.48 16.66 -31.78
N HIS A 304 -2.62 16.68 -31.08
CA HIS A 304 -3.04 17.84 -30.30
C HIS A 304 -2.04 18.22 -29.21
N SER A 305 -1.50 17.23 -28.51
CA SER A 305 -0.46 17.47 -27.49
C SER A 305 0.83 18.03 -28.10
N ALA A 306 1.24 17.54 -29.28
CA ALA A 306 2.39 18.09 -30.01
C ALA A 306 2.17 19.54 -30.45
N ALA A 307 0.98 19.87 -30.96
CA ALA A 307 0.64 21.25 -31.32
C ALA A 307 0.68 22.19 -30.11
N ARG A 308 0.13 21.78 -28.96
CA ARG A 308 0.25 22.57 -27.72
C ARG A 308 1.70 22.74 -27.30
N ALA A 309 2.51 21.68 -27.37
CA ALA A 309 3.94 21.75 -27.04
C ALA A 309 4.69 22.74 -27.92
N LEU A 310 4.48 22.70 -29.25
CA LEU A 310 5.09 23.64 -30.20
C LEU A 310 4.67 25.09 -29.93
N LYS A 311 3.38 25.33 -29.67
CA LYS A 311 2.89 26.66 -29.27
C LYS A 311 3.55 27.13 -27.97
N ARG A 312 3.76 26.22 -27.01
CA ARG A 312 4.36 26.52 -25.70
C ARG A 312 5.83 26.94 -25.79
N ILE A 313 6.56 26.45 -26.78
CA ILE A 313 7.95 26.85 -27.10
C ILE A 313 8.02 27.97 -28.14
N GLU A 314 6.88 28.61 -28.45
CA GLU A 314 6.76 29.71 -29.41
C GLU A 314 7.31 29.38 -30.81
N TRP A 315 7.27 28.10 -31.18
CA TRP A 315 7.71 27.66 -32.50
C TRP A 315 6.77 28.18 -33.59
N LYS A 316 7.35 28.60 -34.72
CA LYS A 316 6.62 29.06 -35.90
C LYS A 316 6.86 28.12 -37.08
N PRO A 317 5.79 27.74 -37.82
CA PRO A 317 5.94 26.95 -39.03
C PRO A 317 6.89 27.61 -40.04
N ALA A 318 7.81 26.83 -40.61
CA ALA A 318 8.76 27.28 -41.63
C ALA A 318 8.15 27.25 -43.04
N ASN A 319 7.13 26.41 -43.25
CA ASN A 319 6.47 26.23 -44.53
C ASN A 319 4.95 26.02 -44.36
N ARG A 320 4.22 26.06 -45.47
CA ARG A 320 2.77 25.91 -45.49
C ARG A 320 2.31 24.55 -44.98
N ALA A 321 3.01 23.47 -45.31
CA ALA A 321 2.65 22.11 -44.87
C ALA A 321 2.71 21.98 -43.34
N GLU A 322 3.76 22.51 -42.71
CA GLU A 322 3.89 22.61 -41.26
C GLU A 322 2.78 23.46 -40.63
N HIS A 323 2.38 24.56 -41.29
CA HIS A 323 1.31 25.42 -40.80
C HIS A 323 -0.05 24.70 -40.84
N ILE A 324 -0.34 23.98 -41.92
CA ILE A 324 -1.52 23.11 -42.04
C ILE A 324 -1.51 22.05 -40.95
N ALA A 325 -0.39 21.33 -40.78
CA ALA A 325 -0.27 20.28 -39.77
C ALA A 325 -0.49 20.83 -38.36
N LEU A 326 0.08 22.00 -38.05
CA LEU A 326 -0.11 22.67 -36.76
C LEU A 326 -1.58 23.08 -36.54
N ALA A 327 -2.24 23.64 -37.55
CA ALA A 327 -3.65 24.05 -37.47
C ALA A 327 -4.57 22.84 -37.27
N VAL A 328 -4.39 21.78 -38.05
CA VAL A 328 -5.18 20.53 -37.94
C VAL A 328 -4.98 19.87 -36.58
N ALA A 329 -3.73 19.72 -36.12
CA ALA A 329 -3.43 19.19 -34.79
C ALA A 329 -3.97 20.10 -33.67
N GLY A 330 -3.94 21.41 -33.86
CA GLY A 330 -4.53 22.42 -32.99
C GLY A 330 -6.05 22.43 -32.96
N LYS A 331 -6.73 21.64 -33.82
CA LYS A 331 -8.19 21.65 -34.04
C LYS A 331 -8.71 22.99 -34.59
N GLU A 332 -7.86 23.73 -35.31
CA GLU A 332 -8.13 25.00 -35.99
C GLU A 332 -8.52 24.77 -37.46
N TRP A 333 -9.62 24.04 -37.67
CA TRP A 333 -10.00 23.48 -38.97
C TRP A 333 -10.15 24.52 -40.09
N MET A 334 -10.80 25.65 -39.79
CA MET A 334 -11.01 26.73 -40.76
C MET A 334 -9.70 27.42 -41.13
N GLU A 335 -8.76 27.51 -40.19
CA GLU A 335 -7.45 28.08 -40.48
C GLU A 335 -6.66 27.16 -41.41
N ALA A 336 -6.73 25.84 -41.16
CA ALA A 336 -6.17 24.86 -42.09
C ALA A 336 -6.77 24.98 -43.50
N ALA A 337 -8.08 25.16 -43.63
CA ALA A 337 -8.75 25.34 -44.92
C ALA A 337 -8.26 26.59 -45.68
N LYS A 338 -8.09 27.72 -45.00
CA LYS A 338 -7.56 28.95 -45.63
C LYS A 338 -6.15 28.81 -46.19
N LEU A 339 -5.37 27.84 -45.68
CA LEU A 339 -4.01 27.59 -46.16
C LEU A 339 -3.98 26.85 -47.52
N GLY A 340 -5.11 26.33 -47.98
CA GLY A 340 -5.30 25.82 -49.35
C GLY A 340 -5.50 24.30 -49.45
N LYS A 341 -5.62 23.79 -50.68
CA LYS A 341 -6.03 22.41 -50.99
C LYS A 341 -5.11 21.32 -50.42
N GLU A 342 -3.87 21.65 -50.08
CA GLU A 342 -2.94 20.75 -49.38
C GLU A 342 -3.49 20.31 -48.01
N ALA A 343 -4.43 21.05 -47.43
CA ALA A 343 -5.10 20.72 -46.18
C ALA A 343 -6.14 19.60 -46.30
N VAL A 344 -6.57 19.23 -47.50
CA VAL A 344 -7.62 18.20 -47.70
C VAL A 344 -7.21 16.87 -47.07
N ALA A 345 -6.01 16.37 -47.34
CA ALA A 345 -5.58 15.07 -46.81
C ALA A 345 -5.48 15.05 -45.26
N PRO A 346 -4.81 16.02 -44.61
CA PRO A 346 -4.82 16.14 -43.14
C PRO A 346 -6.22 16.31 -42.53
N LEU A 347 -7.11 17.09 -43.16
CA LEU A 347 -8.49 17.25 -42.71
C LEU A 347 -9.28 15.95 -42.86
N MET A 348 -9.11 15.21 -43.96
CA MET A 348 -9.74 13.90 -44.15
C MET A 348 -9.27 12.88 -43.11
N GLN A 349 -8.01 12.91 -42.70
CA GLN A 349 -7.53 12.09 -41.59
C GLN A 349 -8.25 12.47 -40.27
N ALA A 350 -8.42 13.77 -40.00
CA ALA A 350 -9.15 14.25 -38.84
C ALA A 350 -10.66 13.94 -38.89
N PHE A 351 -11.25 13.83 -40.10
CA PHE A 351 -12.66 13.50 -40.31
C PHE A 351 -13.02 12.10 -39.79
N MET A 352 -12.05 11.21 -39.65
CA MET A 352 -12.28 9.87 -39.10
C MET A 352 -12.77 9.92 -37.64
N ASP A 353 -12.37 10.95 -36.88
CA ASP A 353 -12.89 11.24 -35.54
C ASP A 353 -14.33 11.76 -35.60
N ALA A 354 -15.28 10.92 -35.20
CA ALA A 354 -16.70 11.22 -35.21
C ALA A 354 -17.06 12.50 -34.43
N SER A 355 -16.31 12.83 -33.37
CA SER A 355 -16.57 14.01 -32.54
C SER A 355 -16.24 15.33 -33.26
N GLN A 356 -15.33 15.29 -34.23
CA GLN A 356 -14.86 16.48 -34.96
C GLN A 356 -15.51 16.62 -36.34
N ARG A 357 -16.16 15.57 -36.86
CA ARG A 357 -16.74 15.52 -38.22
C ARG A 357 -17.50 16.77 -38.65
N PRO A 358 -18.46 17.34 -37.88
CA PRO A 358 -19.20 18.50 -38.34
C PRO A 358 -18.30 19.71 -38.64
N LYS A 359 -17.28 19.93 -37.81
CA LYS A 359 -16.35 21.06 -37.94
C LYS A 359 -15.34 20.83 -39.05
N VAL A 360 -14.84 19.60 -39.16
CA VAL A 360 -13.92 19.20 -40.24
C VAL A 360 -14.63 19.25 -41.59
N MET A 361 -15.89 18.82 -41.66
CA MET A 361 -16.70 18.89 -42.89
C MET A 361 -16.89 20.33 -43.36
N ALA A 362 -17.19 21.25 -42.44
CA ALA A 362 -17.32 22.67 -42.78
C ALA A 362 -16.01 23.22 -43.39
N ALA A 363 -14.86 22.86 -42.82
CA ALA A 363 -13.56 23.24 -43.35
C ALA A 363 -13.24 22.61 -44.71
N LEU A 364 -13.67 21.36 -44.95
CA LEU A 364 -13.51 20.69 -46.25
C LEU A 364 -14.36 21.35 -47.33
N VAL A 365 -15.60 21.75 -47.03
CA VAL A 365 -16.49 22.43 -47.99
C VAL A 365 -15.90 23.75 -48.50
N GLU A 366 -15.20 24.49 -47.63
CA GLU A 366 -14.49 25.73 -48.02
C GLU A 366 -13.36 25.50 -49.03
N LEU A 367 -12.80 24.29 -49.08
CA LEU A 367 -11.71 23.95 -50.00
C LEU A 367 -12.20 23.57 -51.41
N GLY A 368 -13.52 23.47 -51.60
CA GLY A 368 -14.17 22.94 -52.81
C GLY A 368 -13.97 21.45 -52.93
#